data_AF-A0ABD5DHJ5-F1
#
_entry.id   AF-A0ABD5DHJ5-F1
#
_cell.length_a   1.000
_cell.length_b   1.000
_cell.length_c   1.000
_cell.angle_alpha   90.00
_cell.angle_beta   90.00
_cell.angle_gamma   90.00
#
_symmetry.space_group_name_H-M   'P 1'
#
loop_
_entity.id
_entity.type
_entity.pdbx_description
1 polymer ?
#
loop_
_entity_poly.entity_id
_entity_poly.type
_entity_poly.pdbx_seq_one_letter_code
_entity_poly.pdbx_strand_id
1 'polypeptide(L)'
;WQVMYRGGFYRGGPIMMSAIAGIDQALWDIKGKVLNAPVWQLMGGLVRDKIKAYSWVGGDRPAEVIDGIKKLRGIGFDTFKLNGCEEMGI
;
A
#
# COMPACT_ATOMS: atom_id res chain seq x y z
N TRP A 1 -0.38 -18.91 8.92
CA TRP A 1 -1.70 -18.37 8.58
C TRP A 1 -2.89 -19.19 9.11
N GLN A 2 -3.12 -20.43 8.65
CA GLN A 2 -4.33 -21.23 8.97
C GLN A 2 -4.62 -21.37 10.47
N VAL A 3 -3.60 -21.69 11.28
CA VAL A 3 -3.74 -21.81 12.74
C VAL A 3 -4.22 -20.51 13.37
N MET A 4 -3.64 -19.36 12.98
CA MET A 4 -4.02 -18.07 13.55
C MET A 4 -5.43 -17.63 13.11
N TYR A 5 -5.79 -17.83 11.85
CA TYR A 5 -7.09 -17.41 11.33
C TYR A 5 -8.24 -18.32 11.78
N ARG A 6 -8.01 -19.62 11.91
CA ARG A 6 -9.04 -20.63 12.24
C ARG A 6 -9.00 -21.11 13.69
N GLY A 7 -7.97 -20.75 14.46
CA GLY A 7 -7.78 -21.19 15.84
C GLY A 7 -8.74 -20.54 16.84
N GLY A 8 -9.28 -19.36 16.51
CA GLY A 8 -10.38 -18.74 17.24
C GLY A 8 -11.76 -19.16 16.70
N PHE A 9 -12.79 -19.05 17.54
CA PHE A 9 -14.17 -19.27 17.12
C PHE A 9 -14.62 -18.18 16.13
N TYR A 10 -14.43 -16.91 16.50
CA TYR A 10 -14.66 -15.76 15.63
C TYR A 10 -13.44 -15.49 14.75
N ARG A 11 -13.68 -15.02 13.52
CA ARG A 11 -12.65 -14.83 12.50
C ARG A 11 -12.73 -13.44 11.89
N GLY A 12 -11.58 -12.90 11.49
CA GLY A 12 -11.49 -11.67 10.72
C GLY A 12 -11.58 -10.40 11.57
N GLY A 13 -12.04 -9.32 10.96
CA GLY A 13 -12.04 -7.99 11.58
C GLY A 13 -10.68 -7.29 11.52
N PRO A 14 -10.66 -5.96 11.64
CA PRO A 14 -9.47 -5.15 11.38
C PRO A 14 -8.32 -5.45 12.35
N ILE A 15 -8.62 -5.69 13.63
CA ILE A 15 -7.59 -5.96 14.66
C ILE A 15 -6.92 -7.31 14.39
N MET A 16 -7.70 -8.39 14.32
CA MET A 16 -7.17 -9.75 14.15
C MET A 16 -6.46 -9.90 12.80
N MET A 17 -7.04 -9.39 11.71
CA MET A 17 -6.40 -9.48 10.39
C MET A 17 -5.11 -8.68 10.31
N SER A 18 -5.01 -7.53 10.99
CA SER A 18 -3.76 -6.75 11.05
C SER A 18 -2.66 -7.50 11.80
N ALA A 19 -3.00 -8.14 12.93
CA ALA A 19 -2.04 -8.97 13.68
C ALA A 19 -1.55 -10.17 12.85
N ILE A 20 -2.47 -10.88 12.18
CA ILE A 20 -2.13 -12.00 11.29
C ILE A 20 -1.26 -11.51 10.13
N ALA A 21 -1.58 -10.36 9.51
CA ALA A 21 -0.82 -9.80 8.40
C ALA A 21 0.63 -9.49 8.79
N GLY A 22 0.86 -8.88 9.95
CA GLY A 22 2.21 -8.60 10.45
C GLY A 22 3.04 -9.88 10.62
N ILE A 23 2.45 -10.93 11.20
CA ILE A 23 3.13 -12.23 11.36
C ILE A 23 3.39 -12.87 9.99
N ASP A 24 2.42 -12.86 9.08
CA ASP A 24 2.57 -13.46 7.76
C ASP A 24 3.68 -12.78 6.94
N GLN A 25 3.71 -11.45 6.93
CA GLN A 25 4.78 -10.67 6.28
C GLN A 25 6.16 -10.98 6.87
N ALA A 26 6.29 -11.08 8.20
CA ALA A 26 7.55 -11.43 8.84
C ALA A 26 8.02 -12.85 8.48
N LEU A 27 7.11 -13.82 8.41
CA LEU A 27 7.44 -15.18 7.99
C LEU A 27 7.89 -15.24 6.52
N TRP A 28 7.28 -14.45 5.64
CA TRP A 28 7.72 -14.30 4.25
C TRP A 28 9.11 -13.66 4.14
N ASP A 29 9.39 -12.61 4.92
CA ASP A 29 10.70 -11.97 4.99
C ASP A 29 11.79 -12.94 5.50
N ILE A 30 11.51 -13.69 6.57
CA ILE A 30 12.40 -14.74 7.08
C ILE A 30 12.66 -15.79 6.00
N LYS A 31 11.62 -16.28 5.31
CA LYS A 31 11.78 -17.26 4.23
C LYS A 31 12.68 -16.71 3.11
N GLY A 32 12.48 -15.45 2.72
CA GLY A 32 13.33 -14.78 1.73
C GLY A 32 14.80 -14.71 2.17
N LYS A 33 15.05 -14.31 3.41
CA LYS A 33 16.40 -14.25 4.00
C LYS A 33 17.07 -15.63 4.06
N VAL A 34 16.35 -16.66 4.50
CA VAL A 34 16.87 -18.04 4.58
C VAL A 34 17.23 -18.60 3.22
N LEU A 35 16.40 -18.32 2.20
CA LEU A 35 16.63 -18.78 0.83
C LEU A 35 17.53 -17.85 0.02
N ASN A 36 18.02 -16.77 0.62
CA ASN A 36 18.79 -15.72 -0.04
C ASN A 36 18.13 -15.21 -1.33
N ALA A 37 16.81 -15.04 -1.30
CA ALA A 37 16.01 -14.63 -2.43
C ALA A 37 14.99 -13.55 -2.02
N PRO A 38 14.78 -12.50 -2.81
CA PRO A 38 13.72 -11.55 -2.56
C PRO A 38 12.34 -12.22 -2.68
N VAL A 39 11.38 -11.80 -1.85
CA VAL A 39 10.05 -12.45 -1.75
C VAL A 39 9.33 -12.55 -3.10
N TRP A 40 9.45 -11.56 -3.98
CA TRP A 40 8.83 -11.60 -5.31
C TRP A 40 9.34 -12.75 -6.19
N GLN A 41 10.60 -13.21 -6.01
CA GLN A 41 11.09 -14.41 -6.71
C GLN A 41 10.37 -15.66 -6.23
N LEU A 42 10.18 -15.77 -4.91
CA LEU A 42 9.43 -16.87 -4.30
C LEU A 42 7.96 -16.91 -4.73
N MET A 43 7.41 -15.77 -5.16
CA MET A 43 6.04 -15.62 -5.64
C MET A 43 5.87 -15.87 -7.16
N GLY A 44 6.94 -16.23 -7.88
CA GLY A 44 6.87 -16.58 -9.30
C GLY A 44 7.75 -15.71 -10.23
N GLY A 45 8.56 -14.80 -9.69
CA GLY A 45 9.53 -14.03 -10.47
C GLY A 45 8.99 -12.71 -11.03
N LEU A 46 9.82 -12.04 -11.84
CA LEU A 46 9.47 -10.74 -12.42
C LEU A 46 8.43 -10.89 -13.54
N VAL A 47 7.47 -9.98 -13.54
CA VAL A 47 6.49 -9.81 -14.63
C VAL A 47 6.48 -8.37 -15.18
N ARG A 48 7.38 -7.51 -14.66
CA ARG A 48 7.56 -6.11 -15.03
C ARG A 48 8.87 -5.58 -14.43
N ASP A 49 9.46 -4.56 -15.06
CA ASP A 49 10.71 -3.94 -14.59
C ASP A 49 10.49 -2.86 -13.53
N LYS A 50 9.31 -2.21 -13.53
CA LYS A 50 8.95 -1.15 -12.59
C LYS A 50 7.47 -1.19 -12.22
N ILE A 51 7.15 -0.70 -11.02
CA ILE A 51 5.78 -0.51 -10.55
C ILE A 51 5.47 0.99 -10.59
N LYS A 52 4.43 1.39 -11.33
CA LYS A 52 3.96 2.78 -11.37
C LYS A 52 3.29 3.12 -10.04
N ALA A 53 3.75 4.18 -9.39
CA ALA A 53 3.11 4.71 -8.18
C ALA A 53 2.22 5.91 -8.53
N TYR A 54 1.17 6.12 -7.72
CA TYR A 54 0.40 7.37 -7.71
C TYR A 54 0.66 8.10 -6.39
N SER A 55 0.46 9.42 -6.39
CA SER A 55 0.53 10.22 -5.16
C SER A 55 -0.82 10.84 -4.83
N TRP A 56 -1.10 11.02 -3.54
CA TRP A 56 -2.23 11.82 -3.10
C TRP A 56 -1.85 13.30 -3.12
N VAL A 57 -2.77 14.13 -3.63
CA VAL A 57 -2.67 15.59 -3.66
C VAL A 57 -3.70 16.11 -2.67
N GLY A 58 -3.22 16.83 -1.66
CA GLY A 58 -4.06 17.54 -0.70
C GLY A 58 -4.52 18.90 -1.20
N GLY A 59 -5.40 19.53 -0.44
CA GLY A 59 -6.01 20.82 -0.75
C GLY A 59 -7.49 20.66 -1.05
N ASP A 60 -8.26 21.69 -0.67
CA ASP A 60 -9.71 21.74 -0.85
C ASP A 60 -10.11 22.76 -1.93
N ARG A 61 -9.16 23.59 -2.39
CA ARG A 61 -9.35 24.54 -3.48
C ARG A 61 -8.63 24.08 -4.75
N PRO A 62 -9.24 24.24 -5.95
CA PRO A 62 -8.61 23.82 -7.20
C PRO A 62 -7.20 24.38 -7.41
N ALA A 63 -6.93 25.61 -7.01
CA ALA A 63 -5.61 26.23 -7.13
C ALA A 63 -4.54 25.49 -6.30
N GLU A 64 -4.86 25.11 -5.07
CA GLU A 64 -3.96 24.38 -4.18
C GLU A 64 -3.65 22.99 -4.73
N VAL A 65 -4.68 22.29 -5.23
CA VAL A 65 -4.53 20.98 -5.86
C VAL A 65 -3.63 21.07 -7.10
N ILE A 66 -3.82 22.10 -7.93
CA ILE A 66 -2.98 22.34 -9.12
C ILE A 66 -1.51 22.54 -8.71
N ASP A 67 -1.25 23.33 -7.68
CA ASP A 67 0.12 23.58 -7.21
C ASP A 67 0.76 22.34 -6.58
N GLY A 68 -0.02 21.54 -5.83
CA GLY A 68 0.40 20.23 -5.33
C GLY A 68 0.75 19.25 -6.46
N ILE A 69 -0.05 19.21 -7.53
CA ILE A 69 0.24 18.42 -8.73
C ILE A 69 1.55 18.87 -9.38
N LYS A 70 1.76 20.18 -9.58
CA LYS A 70 3.01 20.70 -10.17
C LYS A 70 4.23 20.28 -9.36
N LYS A 71 4.15 20.37 -8.02
CA LYS A 71 5.24 19.95 -7.11
C LYS A 71 5.54 18.46 -7.25
N LEU A 72 4.51 17.61 -7.24
CA LEU A 72 4.68 16.16 -7.34
C LEU A 72 5.14 15.72 -8.74
N ARG A 73 4.73 16.43 -9.80
CA ARG A 73 5.30 16.26 -11.15
C ARG A 73 6.79 16.55 -11.19
N GLY A 74 7.24 17.58 -10.46
CA GLY A 74 8.66 17.92 -10.34
C GLY A 74 9.55 16.80 -9.78
N ILE A 75 8.97 15.86 -9.01
CA ILE A 75 9.69 14.69 -8.47
C ILE A 75 9.34 13.38 -9.19
N GLY A 76 8.63 13.45 -10.33
CA GLY A 76 8.41 12.32 -11.23
C GLY A 76 7.07 11.60 -11.13
N PHE A 77 6.12 12.06 -10.31
CA PHE A 77 4.75 11.53 -10.35
C PHE A 77 3.99 12.09 -11.55
N ASP A 78 3.18 11.25 -12.18
CA ASP A 78 2.27 11.64 -13.27
C ASP A 78 0.83 11.14 -13.06
N THR A 79 0.59 10.30 -12.04
CA THR A 79 -0.72 9.81 -11.62
C THR A 79 -1.06 10.32 -10.21
N PHE A 80 -2.26 10.86 -10.04
CA PHE A 80 -2.67 11.57 -8.82
C PHE A 80 -4.03 11.09 -8.29
N LYS A 81 -4.17 11.05 -6.96
CA LYS A 81 -5.45 10.93 -6.25
C LYS A 81 -5.75 12.27 -5.59
N LEU A 82 -6.95 12.81 -5.77
CA LEU A 82 -7.37 14.12 -5.25
C LEU A 82 -8.81 14.06 -4.74
N ASN A 83 -9.17 15.01 -3.89
CA ASN A 83 -10.58 15.25 -3.55
C ASN A 83 -11.26 15.97 -4.71
N GLY A 84 -12.42 15.49 -5.15
CA GLY A 84 -13.17 16.06 -6.28
C GLY A 84 -14.13 17.18 -5.89
N CYS A 85 -14.22 17.52 -4.60
CA CYS A 85 -15.17 18.48 -4.07
C CYS A 85 -14.46 19.50 -3.19
N GLU A 86 -15.03 20.70 -3.10
CA GLU A 86 -14.58 21.71 -2.14
C GLU A 86 -14.86 21.28 -0.69
N GLU A 87 -14.30 22.03 0.27
CA GLU A 87 -14.57 21.83 1.69
C GLU A 87 -16.08 21.74 1.97
N MET A 88 -16.51 20.75 2.75
CA MET A 88 -17.89 20.72 3.23
C MET A 88 -18.05 21.86 4.23
N GLY A 89 -18.78 22.90 3.83
CA GLY A 89 -19.15 23.98 4.73
C GLY A 89 -19.90 23.39 5.94
N ILE A 90 -19.36 23.65 7.14
CA ILE A 90 -20.08 23.50 8.40
C ILE A 90 -20.64 24.88 8.75
#